data_AF-A0A3E0WZM7-F1
#
_entry.id   AF-A0A3E0WZM7-F1
#
_cell.length_a   1.000
_cell.length_b   1.000
_cell.length_c   1.000
_cell.angle_alpha   90.00
_cell.angle_beta   90.00
_cell.angle_gamma   90.00
#
_symmetry.space_group_name_H-M   'P 1'
#
loop_
_entity.id
_entity.type
_entity.pdbx_description
1 polymer ?
#
loop_
_entity_poly.entity_id
_entity_poly.type
_entity_poly.pdbx_seq_one_letter_code
_entity_poly.pdbx_strand_id
1 'polypeptide(L)' 'MIKVFGGGNMFLGRNRGSMGVAQRNIEAARCLLGGRGLTASVWHVGGQGYRNVIFDIARGEVWVRHVGLRRASGWA' A
#
# COMPACT_ATOMS: atom_id res chain seq x y z
N MET A 1 0.72 -17.95 6.28
CA MET A 1 0.06 -17.20 5.18
C MET A 1 0.67 -15.80 5.11
N ILE A 2 1.03 -15.29 3.94
CA ILE A 2 1.64 -13.96 3.77
C ILE A 2 0.62 -12.99 3.20
N LYS A 3 0.51 -11.79 3.78
CA LYS A 3 -0.38 -10.71 3.33
C LYS A 3 0.42 -9.41 3.28
N VAL A 4 0.27 -8.63 2.20
CA VAL A 4 1.04 -7.41 1.97
C VAL A 4 0.10 -6.24 1.73
N PHE A 5 0.28 -5.16 2.48
CA PHE A 5 -0.52 -3.94 2.43
C PHE A 5 0.37 -2.70 2.42
N GLY A 6 -0.07 -1.61 1.79
CA GLY A 6 0.59 -0.30 1.92
C GLY A 6 1.03 0.31 0.59
N GLY A 7 2.10 1.12 0.60
CA GLY A 7 2.63 1.75 -0.62
C GLY A 7 1.65 2.70 -1.34
N GLY A 8 0.71 3.32 -0.61
CA GLY A 8 -0.20 4.30 -1.18
C GLY A 8 0.48 5.66 -1.38
N ASN A 9 0.13 6.36 -2.47
CA ASN A 9 0.53 7.75 -2.68
C ASN A 9 -0.48 8.69 -2.03
N MET A 10 -0.09 9.35 -0.95
CA MET A 10 -0.95 10.22 -0.13
C MET A 10 -0.94 11.69 -0.55
N PHE A 11 -0.07 12.10 -1.48
CA PHE A 11 0.14 13.51 -1.81
C PHE A 11 0.04 13.74 -3.32
N LEU A 12 -1.09 14.29 -3.78
CA LEU A 12 -1.26 14.73 -5.17
C LEU A 12 -0.58 16.08 -5.38
N GLY A 13 0.21 16.21 -6.45
CA GLY A 13 0.80 17.49 -6.87
C GLY A 13 2.01 17.98 -6.06
N ARG A 14 2.35 17.37 -4.93
CA ARG A 14 3.59 17.69 -4.19
C ARG A 14 4.69 16.69 -4.57
N ASN A 15 5.73 17.23 -5.21
CA ASN A 15 7.05 16.68 -5.55
C ASN A 15 7.21 15.14 -5.63
N ARG A 16 7.67 14.67 -6.80
CA ARG A 16 7.84 13.25 -7.22
C ARG A 16 8.75 12.40 -6.32
N GLY A 17 9.40 12.97 -5.30
CA GLY A 17 10.27 12.28 -4.36
C GLY A 17 9.55 11.27 -3.44
N SER A 18 8.28 11.49 -3.08
CA SER A 18 7.54 10.56 -2.21
C SER A 18 7.01 9.33 -2.96
N MET A 19 6.71 9.45 -4.27
CA MET A 19 6.26 8.32 -5.09
C MET A 19 7.32 7.21 -5.20
N GLY A 20 8.60 7.58 -5.19
CA GLY A 20 9.69 6.62 -5.28
C GLY A 20 9.75 5.67 -4.07
N VAL A 21 9.50 6.16 -2.85
CA VAL A 21 9.58 5.32 -1.65
C VAL A 21 8.51 4.24 -1.66
N ALA A 22 7.25 4.62 -1.93
CA ALA A 22 6.14 3.67 -1.96
C ALA A 22 6.37 2.56 -3.00
N GLN A 23 6.77 2.94 -4.22
CA GLN A 23 7.05 1.99 -5.29
C GLN A 23 8.25 1.09 -4.97
N ARG A 24 9.36 1.65 -4.47
CA ARG A 24 10.54 0.87 -4.09
C ARG A 24 10.24 -0.14 -2.98
N ASN A 25 9.39 0.22 -2.02
CA ASN A 25 8.99 -0.72 -0.97
C ASN A 25 8.17 -1.89 -1.53
N ILE A 26 7.29 -1.61 -2.51
CA ILE A 26 6.52 -2.64 -3.20
C ILE A 26 7.44 -3.58 -3.99
N GLU A 27 8.42 -3.03 -4.71
CA GLU A 27 9.42 -3.79 -5.45
C GLU A 27 10.30 -4.63 -4.53
N ALA A 28 10.79 -4.05 -3.44
CA ALA A 28 11.56 -4.78 -2.44
C ALA A 28 10.76 -5.95 -1.85
N ALA A 29 9.48 -5.75 -1.52
CA ALA A 29 8.62 -6.84 -1.06
C ALA A 29 8.47 -7.95 -2.11
N ARG A 30 8.31 -7.60 -3.39
CA ARG A 30 8.27 -8.59 -4.49
C ARG A 30 9.57 -9.37 -4.59
N CYS A 31 10.72 -8.69 -4.59
CA CYS A 31 12.03 -9.34 -4.66
C CYS A 31 12.27 -10.27 -3.48
N LEU A 32 11.94 -9.83 -2.26
CA LEU A 32 12.14 -10.60 -1.03
C LEU A 32 11.26 -11.86 -0.96
N LEU A 33 10.04 -11.78 -1.49
CA LEU A 33 9.13 -12.93 -1.54
C LEU A 33 9.50 -13.88 -2.68
N GLY A 34 9.67 -13.34 -3.90
CA GLY A 34 10.04 -14.12 -5.08
C GLY A 34 11.38 -14.84 -4.92
N GLY A 35 12.39 -14.15 -4.37
CA GLY A 35 13.71 -14.74 -4.11
C GLY A 35 13.71 -15.87 -3.07
N ARG A 36 12.59 -16.09 -2.36
CA ARG A 36 12.41 -17.16 -1.37
C ARG A 36 11.33 -18.17 -1.78
N GLY A 37 10.79 -18.07 -3.00
CA GLY A 37 9.66 -18.90 -3.44
C GLY A 37 8.37 -18.69 -2.66
N LEU A 38 8.24 -17.55 -1.96
CA LEU A 38 7.08 -17.24 -1.13
C LEU A 38 6.04 -16.48 -1.96
N THR A 39 4.76 -16.85 -1.81
CA THR A 39 3.64 -16.18 -2.48
C THR A 39 2.74 -15.50 -1.44
N ALA A 40 2.40 -14.23 -1.70
CA ALA A 40 1.42 -13.52 -0.90
C ALA A 40 0.01 -13.95 -1.27
N SER A 41 -0.76 -14.40 -0.28
CA SER A 41 -2.19 -14.70 -0.41
C SER A 41 -3.06 -13.45 -0.59
N VAL A 42 -2.56 -12.29 -0.15
CA VAL A 42 -3.22 -10.99 -0.27
C VAL A 42 -2.18 -9.95 -0.65
N TRP A 43 -2.48 -9.15 -1.67
CA TRP A 43 -1.59 -8.12 -2.19
C TRP A 43 -2.37 -6.82 -2.44
N HIS A 44 -2.54 -6.01 -1.40
CA HIS A 44 -3.27 -4.74 -1.48
C HIS A 44 -2.32 -3.56 -1.26
N VAL A 45 -1.55 -3.26 -2.30
CA VAL A 45 -0.51 -2.23 -2.30
C VAL A 45 -0.74 -1.18 -3.39
N GLY A 46 -0.04 -0.05 -3.34
CA GLY A 46 -0.11 0.98 -4.37
C GLY A 46 -1.37 1.84 -4.28
N GLY A 47 -1.70 2.55 -5.37
CA GLY A 47 -2.88 3.41 -5.44
C GLY A 47 -2.72 4.77 -4.77
N GLN A 48 -3.78 5.59 -4.81
CA GLN A 48 -3.80 6.93 -4.21
C GLN A 48 -4.54 6.92 -2.87
N GLY A 49 -4.12 7.78 -1.95
CA GLY A 49 -4.65 7.85 -0.59
C GLY A 49 -3.90 6.96 0.40
N TYR A 50 -4.53 6.75 1.55
CA TYR A 50 -3.94 6.05 2.69
C TYR A 50 -4.80 4.88 3.14
N ARG A 51 -4.17 3.92 3.82
CA ARG A 51 -4.84 2.74 4.36
C ARG A 51 -4.64 2.71 5.87
N ASN A 52 -5.73 2.49 6.61
CA ASN A 52 -5.65 2.06 8.00
C ASN A 52 -5.73 0.53 8.01
N VAL A 53 -4.75 -0.09 8.65
CA VAL A 53 -4.61 -1.56 8.73
C VAL A 53 -4.65 -1.96 10.20
N ILE A 54 -5.58 -2.84 10.55
CA ILE A 54 -5.66 -3.47 11.87
C ILE A 54 -5.35 -4.95 11.68
N PHE A 55 -4.37 -5.46 12.42
CA PHE A 55 -3.92 -6.84 12.35
C PHE A 55 -4.20 -7.55 13.68
N ASP A 56 -5.11 -8.54 13.67
CA ASP A 56 -5.27 -9.47 14.78
C ASP A 56 -4.19 -10.55 14.68
N ILE A 57 -3.19 -10.45 15.57
CA ILE A 57 -2.03 -11.35 15.60
C ILE A 57 -2.44 -12.78 15.97
N ALA A 58 -3.44 -12.94 16.85
CA ALA A 58 -3.85 -14.25 17.35
C ALA A 58 -4.56 -15.07 16.26
N ARG A 59 -5.36 -14.39 15.41
CA ARG A 59 -6.15 -15.05 14.35
C ARG A 59 -5.53 -14.94 12.95
N GLY A 60 -4.59 -14.03 12.75
CA GLY A 60 -4.06 -13.74 11.42
C GLY A 60 -5.00 -12.89 10.55
N GLU A 61 -6.06 -12.33 11.12
CA GLU A 61 -7.07 -11.53 10.40
C GLU A 61 -6.61 -10.09 10.19
N VAL A 62 -7.01 -9.50 9.06
CA VAL A 62 -6.62 -8.13 8.73
C VAL A 62 -7.83 -7.36 8.24
N TRP A 63 -8.13 -6.24 8.91
CA TRP A 63 -9.11 -5.27 8.44
C TRP A 63 -8.38 -4.09 7.80
N VAL A 64 -8.84 -3.72 6.60
CA VAL A 64 -8.27 -2.61 5.85
C VAL A 64 -9.37 -1.62 5.52
N ARG A 65 -9.15 -0.36 5.90
CA ARG A 65 -9.93 0.77 5.39
C ARG A 65 -9.03 1.58 4.47
N HIS A 66 -9.36 1.61 3.17
CA HIS A 66 -8.67 2.45 2.19
C HIS A 66 -9.48 3.72 1.97
N VAL A 67 -8.83 4.88 2.16
CA VAL A 67 -9.42 6.20 1.93
C VAL A 67 -8.70 6.82 0.74
N GLY A 68 -9.38 6.91 -0.40
CA GLY A 68 -8.86 7.55 -1.60
C GLY A 68 -8.73 9.07 -1.43
N LEU A 69 -7.79 9.66 -2.17
CA LEU A 69 -7.71 11.12 -2.23
C LEU A 69 -8.85 11.64 -3.09
N ARG A 70 -9.73 12.46 -2.52
CA ARG A 70 -10.66 13.25 -3.32
C ARG A 70 -9.86 14.32 -4.04
N ARG A 71 -10.00 14.38 -5.38
CA ARG A 71 -9.64 15.60 -6.11
C ARG A 71 -10.47 16.73 -5.50
N ALA A 72 -9.82 17.81 -5.11
CA ALA A 72 -10.55 19.05 -4.86
C ALA A 72 -11.29 19.37 -6.16
N SER A 73 -12.63 19.40 -6.12
CA SER A 73 -13.43 19.98 -7.18
C SER A 73 -13.02 21.45 -7.24
N GLY A 74 -12.38 21.85 -8.33
CA GLY A 74 -12.05 23.25 -8.60
C GLY A 74 -13.33 24.08 -8.50
N TRP A 75 -13.23 25.24 -7.87
CA TRP A 75 -14.30 26.21 -7.91
C TRP A 75 -14.34 26.73 -9.35
N ALA A 76 -15.46 26.50 -10.03
CA ALA A 76 -15.84 27.20 -11.25
C ALA A 76 -16.43 28.56 -10.88
#